data_AF-A0A913YJZ8-F1
#
_entry.id   AF-A0A913YJZ8-F1
#
_cell.length_a   1.000
_cell.length_b   1.000
_cell.length_c   1.000
_cell.angle_alpha   90.00
_cell.angle_beta   90.00
_cell.angle_gamma   90.00
#
_symmetry.space_group_name_H-M   'P 1'
#
loop_
_entity.id
_entity.type
_entity.pdbx_description
1 polymer ?
#
loop_
_entity_poly.entity_id
_entity_poly.type
_entity_poly.pdbx_seq_one_letter_code
_entity_poly.pdbx_strand_id
1 'polypeptide(L)'
;MVTNATPSIKSEVKNLSSLDPSLHYNDVAMAISEEYSKAYTARQRPHLHVIDPSDNQQFPGIDNFANELKSWQWLFGKTPKFELPLSIKLSTGDTKMVFK
;
A
#
# COMPACT_ATOMS: atom_id res chain seq x y z
N MET A 1 17.93 13.81 8.68
CA MET A 1 16.63 14.06 8.03
C MET A 1 15.67 14.47 9.12
N VAL A 2 15.02 15.62 8.98
CA VAL A 2 14.01 16.12 9.91
C VAL A 2 12.69 16.12 9.15
N THR A 3 11.62 15.56 9.71
CA THR A 3 10.29 15.51 9.07
C THR A 3 9.19 15.39 10.13
N ASN A 4 7.99 15.85 9.79
CA ASN A 4 6.78 15.69 10.61
C ASN A 4 5.95 14.46 10.19
N ALA A 5 6.51 13.55 9.39
CA ALA A 5 5.85 12.31 9.00
C ALA A 5 5.70 11.34 10.18
N THR A 6 4.61 10.58 10.20
CA THR A 6 4.40 9.49 11.15
C THR A 6 5.44 8.38 10.90
N PRO A 7 6.35 8.11 11.85
CA PRO A 7 7.36 7.07 11.67
C PRO A 7 6.72 5.68 11.73
N SER A 8 7.20 4.76 10.89
CA SER A 8 6.79 3.36 10.97
C SER A 8 7.37 2.69 12.21
N ILE A 9 6.55 1.91 12.92
CA ILE A 9 7.01 1.04 14.00
C ILE A 9 7.53 -0.25 13.37
N LYS A 10 8.78 -0.61 13.68
CA LYS A 10 9.37 -1.88 13.21
C LYS A 10 8.76 -3.03 14.00
N SER A 11 8.24 -4.02 13.28
CA SER A 11 7.68 -5.24 13.85
C SER A 11 8.28 -6.46 13.16
N GLU A 12 8.47 -7.52 13.92
CA GLU A 12 8.80 -8.83 13.33
C GLU A 12 7.60 -9.35 12.55
N VAL A 13 7.82 -9.84 11.34
CA VAL A 13 6.77 -10.35 10.45
C VAL A 13 7.11 -11.76 9.98
N LYS A 14 6.09 -12.57 9.74
CA LYS A 14 6.22 -13.93 9.22
C LYS A 14 5.13 -14.19 8.19
N ASN A 15 5.51 -14.82 7.08
CA ASN A 15 4.55 -15.25 6.05
C ASN A 15 3.72 -16.42 6.56
N LEU A 16 2.41 -16.40 6.33
CA LEU A 16 1.53 -17.53 6.68
C LEU A 16 1.96 -18.84 5.99
N SER A 17 2.45 -18.76 4.75
CA SER A 17 2.95 -19.90 3.99
C SER A 17 4.16 -20.60 4.62
N SER A 18 4.88 -19.94 5.54
CA SER A 18 5.96 -20.57 6.29
C SER A 18 5.50 -21.41 7.48
N LEU A 19 4.22 -21.30 7.86
CA LEU A 19 3.56 -22.15 8.84
C LEU A 19 2.79 -23.28 8.15
N ASP A 20 2.12 -22.94 7.05
CA ASP A 20 1.37 -23.89 6.24
C ASP A 20 1.59 -23.61 4.74
N PRO A 21 2.47 -24.38 4.08
CA PRO A 21 2.74 -24.23 2.65
C PRO A 21 1.55 -24.57 1.74
N SER A 22 0.51 -25.23 2.26
CA SER A 22 -0.69 -25.54 1.48
C SER A 22 -1.68 -24.38 1.40
N LEU A 23 -1.45 -23.32 2.19
CA LEU A 23 -2.33 -22.15 2.25
C LEU A 23 -2.10 -21.22 1.06
N HIS A 24 -3.15 -20.98 0.28
CA HIS A 24 -3.17 -20.04 -0.82
C HIS A 24 -4.04 -18.82 -0.51
N TYR A 25 -3.92 -17.79 -1.35
CA TYR A 25 -4.70 -16.56 -1.23
C TYR A 25 -6.22 -16.82 -1.13
N ASN A 26 -6.76 -17.71 -1.97
CA ASN A 26 -8.20 -17.99 -2.01
C ASN A 26 -8.70 -18.65 -0.72
N ASP A 27 -7.88 -19.49 -0.07
CA ASP A 27 -8.25 -20.15 1.18
C ASP A 27 -8.46 -19.11 2.29
N VAL A 28 -7.53 -18.14 2.37
CA VAL A 28 -7.60 -17.04 3.33
C VAL A 28 -8.78 -16.11 3.02
N ALA A 29 -8.96 -15.72 1.75
CA ALA A 29 -10.04 -14.85 1.33
C ALA A 29 -11.42 -15.47 1.62
N MET A 30 -11.58 -16.77 1.33
CA MET A 30 -12.81 -17.51 1.60
C MET A 30 -13.07 -17.61 3.12
N ALA A 31 -12.08 -17.99 3.91
CA ALA A 31 -12.22 -18.07 5.37
C ALA A 31 -12.65 -16.73 6.00
N ILE A 32 -12.06 -15.61 5.56
CA ILE A 32 -12.46 -14.26 6.00
C ILE A 32 -13.90 -13.95 5.58
N SER A 33 -14.26 -14.26 4.32
CA SER A 33 -15.61 -14.01 3.81
C SER A 33 -16.69 -14.81 4.55
N GLU A 34 -16.41 -16.08 4.89
CA GLU A 34 -17.33 -16.91 5.66
C GLU A 34 -17.53 -16.37 7.08
N GLU A 35 -16.45 -15.93 7.73
CA GLU A 35 -16.54 -15.37 9.07
C GLU A 35 -17.31 -14.05 9.09
N TYR A 36 -17.06 -13.18 8.09
CA TYR A 36 -17.85 -11.96 7.89
C TYR A 36 -19.34 -12.29 7.67
N SER A 37 -19.65 -13.26 6.81
CA SER A 37 -21.02 -13.65 6.52
C SER A 37 -21.77 -14.22 7.72
N LYS A 38 -21.08 -14.96 8.59
CA LYS A 38 -21.66 -15.44 9.86
C LYS A 38 -22.06 -14.28 10.77
N ALA A 39 -21.23 -13.24 10.83
CA ALA A 39 -21.44 -12.09 11.70
C ALA A 39 -22.48 -11.10 11.15
N TYR A 40 -22.56 -10.92 9.83
CA TYR A 40 -23.27 -9.76 9.27
C TYR A 40 -24.30 -10.07 8.16
N THR A 41 -24.29 -11.25 7.55
CA THR A 41 -25.16 -11.55 6.38
C THR A 41 -26.11 -12.72 6.61
N ALA A 42 -26.59 -12.89 7.85
CA ALA A 42 -27.50 -13.97 8.24
C ALA A 42 -26.99 -15.37 7.84
N ARG A 43 -25.67 -15.58 7.86
CA ARG A 43 -25.00 -16.86 7.48
C ARG A 43 -25.25 -17.32 6.04
N GLN A 44 -25.61 -16.41 5.14
CA GLN A 44 -25.62 -16.72 3.71
C GLN A 44 -24.20 -17.12 3.26
N ARG A 45 -24.10 -18.08 2.33
CA ARG A 45 -22.80 -18.46 1.79
C ARG A 45 -22.20 -17.28 1.02
N PRO A 46 -20.91 -16.94 1.25
CA PRO A 46 -20.26 -15.89 0.49
C PRO A 46 -20.18 -16.30 -0.99
N HIS A 47 -20.42 -15.33 -1.87
CA HIS A 47 -20.26 -15.50 -3.31
C HIS A 47 -19.06 -14.68 -3.78
N LEU A 48 -18.13 -15.33 -4.49
CA LEU A 48 -16.97 -14.65 -5.05
C LEU A 48 -17.39 -13.96 -6.35
N HIS A 49 -17.41 -12.63 -6.33
CA HIS A 49 -17.58 -11.84 -7.54
C HIS A 49 -16.22 -11.48 -8.12
N VAL A 50 -15.95 -11.95 -9.34
CA VAL A 50 -14.77 -11.48 -10.10
C VAL A 50 -15.10 -10.11 -10.65
N ILE A 51 -14.26 -9.13 -10.29
CA ILE A 51 -14.40 -7.75 -10.73
C ILE A 51 -13.31 -7.48 -11.78
N ASP A 52 -13.71 -6.92 -12.91
CA ASP A 52 -12.78 -6.30 -13.86
C ASP A 52 -12.72 -4.79 -13.57
N PRO A 53 -11.61 -4.28 -12.97
CA PRO A 53 -11.50 -2.86 -12.66
C PRO A 53 -11.42 -1.97 -13.91
N SER A 54 -11.17 -2.54 -15.10
CA SER A 54 -11.13 -1.80 -16.36
C SER A 54 -12.49 -1.65 -17.03
N ASP A 55 -13.53 -2.33 -16.51
CA ASP A 55 -14.90 -2.13 -16.98
C ASP A 55 -15.43 -0.77 -16.51
N ASN A 56 -15.26 0.24 -17.36
CA ASN A 56 -15.73 1.60 -17.09
C ASN A 56 -17.27 1.75 -17.19
N GLN A 57 -18.00 0.76 -17.72
CA GLN A 57 -19.47 0.77 -17.63
C GLN A 57 -19.92 0.38 -16.22
N GLN A 58 -19.27 -0.62 -15.62
CA GLN A 58 -19.57 -1.07 -14.27
C GLN A 58 -18.95 -0.16 -13.19
N PHE A 59 -17.77 0.38 -13.45
CA PHE A 59 -17.00 1.18 -12.49
C PHE A 59 -16.51 2.52 -13.08
N PRO A 60 -17.43 3.44 -13.39
CA PRO A 60 -17.07 4.70 -14.02
C PRO A 60 -16.10 5.51 -13.16
N GLY A 61 -14.98 5.91 -13.75
CA GLY A 61 -13.99 6.79 -13.11
C GLY A 61 -12.89 6.09 -12.30
N ILE A 62 -12.88 4.75 -12.20
CA ILE A 62 -11.76 4.02 -11.57
C ILE A 62 -10.43 4.35 -12.24
N ASP A 63 -10.40 4.45 -13.56
CA ASP A 63 -9.17 4.79 -14.29
C ASP A 63 -8.62 6.16 -13.90
N ASN A 64 -9.49 7.15 -13.67
CA ASN A 64 -9.07 8.47 -13.23
C ASN A 64 -8.43 8.41 -11.84
N PHE A 65 -9.04 7.68 -10.90
CA PHE A 65 -8.45 7.44 -9.58
C PHE A 65 -7.13 6.68 -9.68
N ALA A 66 -7.06 5.64 -10.51
CA ALA A 66 -5.83 4.88 -10.72
C ALA A 66 -4.71 5.77 -11.28
N ASN A 67 -5.03 6.68 -12.20
CA ASN A 67 -4.08 7.64 -12.75
C ASN A 67 -3.61 8.66 -11.70
N GLU A 68 -4.52 9.17 -10.87
CA GLU A 68 -4.17 10.07 -9.75
C GLU A 68 -3.23 9.36 -8.76
N LEU A 69 -3.57 8.15 -8.33
CA LEU A 69 -2.79 7.36 -7.36
C LEU A 69 -1.39 6.98 -7.90
N LYS A 70 -1.23 6.91 -9.23
CA LYS A 70 0.07 6.69 -9.89
C LYS A 70 0.86 7.99 -10.12
N SER A 71 0.24 9.15 -9.95
CA SER A 71 0.90 10.43 -10.21
C SER A 71 2.04 10.68 -9.22
N TRP A 72 3.09 11.37 -9.68
CA TRP A 72 4.18 11.80 -8.81
C TRP A 72 3.68 12.67 -7.65
N GLN A 73 2.70 13.54 -7.95
CA GLN A 73 2.08 14.41 -6.96
C GLN A 73 1.42 13.63 -5.82
N TRP A 74 0.87 12.44 -6.10
CA TRP A 74 0.33 11.55 -5.09
C TRP A 74 1.43 10.75 -4.37
N LEU A 75 2.27 10.04 -5.13
CA LEU A 75 3.27 9.12 -4.59
C LEU A 75 4.32 9.81 -3.72
N PHE A 76 4.75 11.02 -4.12
CA PHE A 76 5.83 11.75 -3.47
C PHE A 76 5.43 13.18 -3.08
N GLY A 77 4.60 13.83 -3.90
CA GLY A 77 4.18 15.22 -3.64
C GLY A 77 3.34 15.40 -2.37
N LYS A 78 2.81 14.31 -1.78
CA LYS A 78 2.11 14.32 -0.50
C LYS A 78 3.02 14.05 0.71
N THR A 79 4.32 13.81 0.52
CA THR A 79 5.25 13.64 1.64
C THR A 79 5.27 14.90 2.51
N PRO A 80 5.06 14.80 3.84
CA PRO A 80 5.14 15.94 4.75
C PRO A 80 6.48 16.66 4.63
N LYS A 81 6.51 17.97 4.89
CA LYS A 81 7.74 18.78 4.83
C LYS A 81 8.91 18.10 5.55
N PHE A 82 10.06 18.08 4.89
CA PHE A 82 11.27 17.46 5.40
C PHE A 82 12.51 18.22 4.98
N GLU A 83 13.58 18.09 5.76
CA GLU A 83 14.90 18.61 5.42
C GLU A 83 15.86 17.46 5.13
N LEU A 84 16.52 17.52 3.98
CA LEU A 84 17.49 16.52 3.52
C LEU A 84 18.89 17.13 3.43
N PRO A 85 19.75 16.95 4.46
CA PRO A 85 21.15 17.34 4.38
C PRO A 85 21.92 16.37 3.48
N LEU A 86 22.56 16.90 2.44
CA LEU A 86 23.40 16.16 1.51
C LEU A 86 24.86 16.61 1.70
N SER A 87 25.77 15.65 1.91
CA SER A 87 27.21 15.92 1.96
C SER A 87 27.89 15.16 0.84
N ILE A 88 28.53 15.87 -0.07
CA ILE A 88 29.23 15.30 -1.22
C ILE A 88 30.72 15.60 -1.05
N LYS A 89 31.53 14.55 -1.13
CA LYS A 89 32.99 14.69 -1.24
C LYS A 89 33.33 14.84 -2.72
N LEU A 90 33.79 16.02 -3.12
CA LEU A 90 34.29 16.26 -4.47
C LEU A 90 35.82 16.15 -4.45
N SER A 91 36.43 15.83 -5.60
CA SER A 91 37.90 15.78 -5.74
C SER A 91 38.59 17.11 -5.44
N THR A 92 37.83 18.21 -5.44
CA THR A 92 38.24 19.58 -5.11
C THR A 92 37.98 19.97 -3.65
N GLY A 93 37.41 19.08 -2.82
CA GLY A 93 37.11 19.33 -1.40
C GLY A 93 35.69 18.92 -0.99
N ASP A 94 35.42 18.99 0.31
CA ASP A 94 34.11 18.65 0.89
C ASP A 94 33.10 19.78 0.69
N THR A 95 31.90 19.47 0.15
CA THR A 95 30.79 20.44 -0.03
C THR A 95 29.52 19.94 0.68
N LYS A 96 28.84 20.84 1.41
CA LYS A 96 27.55 20.56 2.06
C LYS A 96 26.41 21.29 1.33
N MET A 97 25.36 20.57 0.99
CA MET A 97 24.12 21.10 0.39
C MET A 97 22.93 20.72 1.27
N VAL A 98 21.97 21.62 1.47
CA VAL A 98 20.74 21.33 2.21
C VAL A 98 19.55 21.63 1.32
N PHE A 99 18.74 20.59 1.07
CA PHE A 99 17.47 20.71 0.34
C PHE A 99 16.34 20.87 1.36
N LYS A 100 15.48 21.86 1.11
CA LYS A 100 14.30 22.21 1.92
C LYS A 100 13.03 21.95 1.15
#